data_AF-A0A6B2LCM7-F1
#
_entry.id   AF-A0A6B2LCM7-F1
#
_cell.length_a   1.000
_cell.length_b   1.000
_cell.length_c   1.000
_cell.angle_alpha   90.00
_cell.angle_beta   90.00
_cell.angle_gamma   90.00
#
_symmetry.space_group_name_H-M   'P 1'
#
loop_
_entity.id
_entity.type
_entity.pdbx_description
1 polymer ?
#
loop_
_entity_poly.entity_id
_entity_poly.type
_entity_poly.pdbx_seq_one_letter_code
_entity_poly.pdbx_strand_id
1 'polypeptide(L)'
;MKGDKIELVKETLKFVVKQLHAKDNLSIIIYDHEVQTTLPPTHMDTQGKEKAEMVISTIDVRGQTDLCAGLLKGLEVIQENPVNDVASVLLFTDGHVNAGICKTEAIIEEVTKKEKERQLGCTINTFGFGPKHSLDILKEIAVKGSGSYFFIQNKDTIADAFVNCLGGLLSVVAQNITLTIESDNGVVLNGVVTAFKKTTAGNATNVIIGDIQSEEERDILCRLKVPPHPDGESLGVLKLKLAYFNVISSKQEEI
;
A
#
# COMPACT_ATOMS: atom_id res chain seq x y z
N MET A 1 16.04 -11.97 13.02
CA MET A 1 14.97 -11.87 14.03
C MET A 1 15.28 -12.67 15.31
N LYS A 2 16.40 -12.49 16.04
CA LYS A 2 16.64 -13.27 17.29
C LYS A 2 16.13 -12.54 18.53
N GLY A 3 15.72 -13.30 19.56
CA GLY A 3 15.34 -12.78 20.88
C GLY A 3 14.01 -12.01 20.85
N ASP A 4 13.91 -10.94 21.64
CA ASP A 4 12.67 -10.17 21.85
C ASP A 4 11.97 -9.74 20.56
N LYS A 5 12.71 -9.57 19.47
CA LYS A 5 12.17 -9.15 18.17
C LYS A 5 11.21 -10.16 17.54
N ILE A 6 11.49 -11.47 17.63
CA ILE A 6 10.56 -12.47 17.05
C ILE A 6 9.27 -12.53 17.87
N GLU A 7 9.38 -12.33 19.19
CA GLU A 7 8.23 -12.25 20.07
C GLU A 7 7.41 -10.99 19.77
N LEU A 8 8.06 -9.85 19.49
CA LEU A 8 7.36 -8.65 18.99
C LEU A 8 6.60 -8.92 17.69
N VAL A 9 7.21 -9.61 16.72
CA VAL A 9 6.51 -9.96 15.46
C VAL A 9 5.30 -10.87 15.73
N LYS A 10 5.45 -11.89 16.57
CA LYS A 10 4.33 -12.78 16.95
C LYS A 10 3.21 -12.02 17.65
N GLU A 11 3.54 -11.09 18.53
CA GLU A 11 2.56 -10.24 19.20
C GLU A 11 1.86 -9.31 18.22
N THR A 12 2.60 -8.69 17.29
CA THR A 12 2.01 -7.90 16.20
C THR A 12 1.05 -8.73 15.36
N LEU A 13 1.44 -9.93 14.92
CA LEU A 13 0.58 -10.82 14.13
C LEU A 13 -0.68 -11.25 14.90
N LYS A 14 -0.56 -11.58 16.18
CA LYS A 14 -1.72 -11.88 17.03
C LYS A 14 -2.65 -10.69 17.17
N PHE A 15 -2.11 -9.47 17.26
CA PHE A 15 -2.92 -8.26 17.27
C PHE A 15 -3.69 -8.10 15.96
N VAL A 16 -3.03 -8.32 14.80
CA VAL A 16 -3.68 -8.31 13.47
C VAL A 16 -4.87 -9.27 13.43
N VAL A 17 -4.64 -10.55 13.76
CA VAL A 17 -5.67 -11.59 13.73
C VAL A 17 -6.90 -11.23 14.58
N LYS A 18 -6.67 -10.56 15.73
CA LYS A 18 -7.76 -10.12 16.59
C LYS A 18 -8.65 -9.05 15.94
N GLN A 19 -8.06 -8.10 15.21
CA GLN A 19 -8.79 -7.00 14.59
C GLN A 19 -9.54 -7.38 13.32
N LEU A 20 -9.11 -8.43 12.61
CA LEU A 20 -9.78 -8.88 11.39
C LEU A 20 -11.19 -9.44 11.67
N HIS A 21 -12.13 -9.23 10.76
CA HIS A 21 -13.50 -9.72 10.81
C HIS A 21 -13.68 -11.01 10.02
N ALA A 22 -14.81 -11.70 10.20
CA ALA A 22 -15.09 -12.99 9.55
C ALA A 22 -15.08 -12.96 8.01
N LYS A 23 -15.29 -11.78 7.40
CA LYS A 23 -15.22 -11.59 5.95
C LYS A 23 -13.81 -11.33 5.43
N ASP A 24 -12.88 -10.98 6.31
CA ASP A 24 -11.50 -10.71 5.93
C ASP A 24 -10.76 -12.01 5.67
N ASN A 25 -9.73 -11.93 4.82
CA ASN A 25 -8.84 -13.05 4.54
C ASN A 25 -7.43 -12.72 4.99
N LEU A 26 -6.75 -13.70 5.58
CA LEU A 26 -5.35 -13.60 5.95
C LEU A 26 -4.56 -14.75 5.32
N SER A 27 -3.38 -14.42 4.80
CA SER A 27 -2.33 -15.39 4.50
C SER A 27 -1.06 -15.01 5.25
N ILE A 28 -0.33 -16.01 5.74
CA ILE A 28 0.94 -15.83 6.44
C ILE A 28 2.04 -16.49 5.61
N ILE A 29 3.02 -15.70 5.23
CA ILE A 29 4.19 -16.13 4.49
C ILE A 29 5.39 -15.92 5.39
N ILE A 30 6.13 -16.99 5.66
CA ILE A 30 7.42 -16.93 6.33
C ILE A 30 8.48 -16.97 5.25
N TYR A 31 9.45 -16.07 5.36
CA TYR A 31 10.57 -16.03 4.45
C TYR A 31 11.89 -15.93 5.21
N ASP A 32 12.88 -16.66 4.71
CA ASP A 32 14.28 -16.59 5.11
C ASP A 32 15.16 -16.68 3.85
N HIS A 33 15.98 -17.73 3.68
CA HIS A 33 16.54 -18.12 2.38
C HIS A 33 15.54 -18.91 1.50
N GLU A 34 14.48 -19.43 2.11
CA GLU A 34 13.33 -20.05 1.46
C GLU A 34 12.07 -19.22 1.74
N VAL A 35 11.05 -19.38 0.90
CA VAL A 35 9.75 -18.70 1.08
C VAL A 35 8.65 -19.74 1.18
N GLN A 36 7.88 -19.69 2.26
CA GLN A 36 6.83 -20.64 2.55
C GLN A 36 5.53 -19.94 2.94
N THR A 37 4.45 -20.23 2.22
CA THR A 37 3.08 -19.89 2.66
C THR A 37 2.68 -20.86 3.78
N THR A 38 2.74 -20.41 5.02
CA THR A 38 2.45 -21.22 6.21
C THR A 38 0.98 -21.18 6.62
N LEU A 39 0.29 -20.08 6.34
CA LEU A 39 -1.16 -20.01 6.34
C LEU A 39 -1.62 -19.64 4.92
N PRO A 40 -2.27 -20.55 4.16
CA PRO A 40 -2.90 -20.19 2.89
C PRO A 40 -4.03 -19.20 3.12
N PRO A 41 -4.55 -18.52 2.08
CA PRO A 41 -5.70 -17.61 2.19
C PRO A 41 -6.83 -18.25 3.00
N THR A 42 -7.11 -17.66 4.16
CA THR A 42 -8.04 -18.21 5.15
C THR A 42 -8.97 -17.10 5.63
N HIS A 43 -10.28 -17.35 5.65
CA HIS A 43 -11.25 -16.43 6.24
C HIS A 43 -11.02 -16.28 7.74
N MET A 44 -11.06 -15.05 8.26
CA MET A 44 -10.83 -14.77 9.68
C MET A 44 -12.08 -14.92 10.54
N ASP A 45 -12.86 -15.98 10.27
CA ASP A 45 -13.89 -16.48 11.18
C ASP A 45 -13.27 -17.12 12.43
N THR A 46 -14.08 -17.64 13.35
CA THR A 46 -13.58 -18.22 14.61
C THR A 46 -12.54 -19.31 14.37
N GLN A 47 -12.76 -20.22 13.40
CA GLN A 47 -11.84 -21.33 13.14
C GLN A 47 -10.58 -20.84 12.41
N GLY A 48 -10.71 -19.89 11.49
CA GLY A 48 -9.59 -19.31 10.78
C GLY A 48 -8.65 -18.52 11.69
N LYS A 49 -9.20 -17.79 12.67
CA LYS A 49 -8.41 -17.11 13.69
C LYS A 49 -7.62 -18.09 14.56
N GLU A 50 -8.24 -19.19 15.00
CA GLU A 50 -7.55 -20.25 15.75
C GLU A 50 -6.40 -20.85 14.93
N LYS A 51 -6.63 -21.14 13.64
CA LYS A 51 -5.58 -21.62 12.73
C LYS A 51 -4.44 -20.62 12.59
N ALA A 52 -4.74 -19.34 12.42
CA ALA A 52 -3.74 -18.29 12.32
C ALA A 52 -2.91 -18.18 13.61
N GLU A 53 -3.54 -18.19 14.79
CA GLU A 53 -2.83 -18.16 16.08
C GLU A 53 -1.92 -19.37 16.28
N MET A 54 -2.36 -20.57 15.87
CA MET A 54 -1.52 -21.77 15.88
C MET A 54 -0.30 -21.60 14.97
N VAL A 55 -0.48 -21.17 13.73
CA VAL A 55 0.64 -20.92 12.80
C VAL A 55 1.61 -19.90 13.39
N ILE A 56 1.12 -18.77 13.93
CA ILE A 56 1.95 -17.72 14.54
C ILE A 56 2.79 -18.26 15.70
N SER A 57 2.23 -19.15 16.52
CA SER A 57 2.95 -19.75 17.65
C SER A 57 4.16 -20.59 17.22
N THR A 58 4.13 -21.14 16.00
CA THR A 58 5.20 -21.98 15.43
C THR A 58 6.29 -21.19 14.71
N ILE A 59 6.14 -19.88 14.54
CA ILE A 59 7.14 -19.04 13.88
C ILE A 59 8.43 -19.06 14.71
N ASP A 60 9.53 -19.38 14.06
CA ASP A 60 10.85 -19.41 14.68
C ASP A 60 11.90 -18.78 13.78
N VAL A 61 13.03 -18.42 14.37
CA VAL A 61 14.10 -17.68 13.72
C VAL A 61 14.92 -18.61 12.85
N ARG A 62 15.04 -18.26 11.56
CA ARG A 62 15.77 -19.06 10.58
C ARG A 62 16.70 -18.21 9.72
N GLY A 63 17.75 -18.85 9.24
CA GLY A 63 18.55 -18.50 8.07
C GLY A 63 18.89 -17.03 7.81
N GLN A 64 18.96 -16.73 6.51
CA GLN A 64 19.18 -15.40 5.92
C GLN A 64 17.82 -14.73 5.63
N THR A 65 17.81 -13.61 4.91
CA THR A 65 16.62 -12.79 4.65
C THR A 65 16.55 -12.41 3.17
N ASP A 66 15.79 -13.19 2.40
CA ASP A 66 15.37 -12.89 1.03
C ASP A 66 14.04 -12.13 1.06
N LEU A 67 14.16 -10.83 1.34
CA LEU A 67 13.02 -9.92 1.45
C LEU A 67 12.25 -9.81 0.13
N CYS A 68 12.96 -9.82 -1.00
CA CYS A 68 12.34 -9.68 -2.32
C CYS A 68 11.46 -10.89 -2.63
N ALA A 69 11.97 -12.11 -2.41
CA ALA A 69 11.19 -13.32 -2.66
C ALA A 69 9.94 -13.40 -1.76
N GLY A 70 10.07 -13.03 -0.47
CA GLY A 70 8.94 -12.96 0.46
C GLY A 70 7.87 -11.97 0.00
N LEU A 71 8.28 -10.76 -0.40
CA LEU A 71 7.38 -9.72 -0.92
C LEU A 71 6.66 -10.16 -2.20
N LEU A 72 7.40 -10.69 -3.17
CA LEU A 72 6.84 -11.17 -4.43
C LEU A 72 5.85 -12.31 -4.21
N LYS A 73 6.10 -13.19 -3.24
CA LYS A 73 5.14 -14.25 -2.88
C LYS A 73 3.87 -13.68 -2.27
N GLY A 74 3.96 -12.64 -1.44
CA GLY A 74 2.79 -11.94 -0.89
C GLY A 74 1.90 -11.35 -2.00
N LEU A 75 2.53 -10.66 -2.96
CA LEU A 75 1.83 -10.12 -4.12
C LEU A 75 1.20 -11.22 -4.98
N GLU A 76 1.90 -12.34 -5.19
CA GLU A 76 1.36 -13.50 -5.91
C GLU A 76 0.12 -14.09 -5.22
N VAL A 77 0.14 -14.26 -3.90
CA VAL A 77 -1.00 -14.81 -3.15
C VAL A 77 -2.24 -13.92 -3.28
N ILE A 78 -2.09 -12.59 -3.17
CA ILE A 78 -3.20 -11.63 -3.38
C ILE A 78 -3.75 -11.78 -4.80
N GLN A 79 -2.85 -11.85 -5.78
CA GLN A 79 -3.20 -11.95 -7.19
C GLN A 79 -3.97 -13.24 -7.54
N GLU A 80 -3.60 -14.36 -6.93
CA GLU A 80 -4.27 -15.65 -7.15
C GLU A 80 -5.61 -15.74 -6.42
N ASN A 81 -5.85 -14.86 -5.43
CA ASN A 81 -7.02 -14.89 -4.55
C ASN A 81 -7.63 -13.49 -4.39
N PRO A 82 -8.17 -12.89 -5.46
CA PRO A 82 -8.84 -11.59 -5.39
C PRO A 82 -10.21 -11.76 -4.72
N VAL A 83 -10.23 -11.87 -3.39
CA VAL A 83 -11.47 -12.10 -2.62
C VAL A 83 -12.12 -10.78 -2.20
N ASN A 84 -11.31 -9.74 -1.92
CA ASN A 84 -11.76 -8.46 -1.37
C ASN A 84 -11.25 -7.30 -2.23
N ASP A 85 -12.02 -6.21 -2.27
CA ASP A 85 -11.70 -4.98 -3.02
C ASP A 85 -10.43 -4.30 -2.48
N VAL A 86 -10.22 -4.37 -1.16
CA VAL A 86 -9.03 -3.85 -0.47
C VAL A 86 -8.09 -5.00 -0.13
N ALA A 87 -6.84 -4.91 -0.58
CA ALA A 87 -5.79 -5.87 -0.26
C ALA A 87 -4.51 -5.15 0.19
N SER A 88 -3.77 -5.76 1.13
CA SER A 88 -2.48 -5.23 1.54
C SER A 88 -1.47 -6.31 1.88
N VAL A 89 -0.22 -6.08 1.49
CA VAL A 89 0.94 -6.82 1.99
C VAL A 89 1.52 -6.09 3.18
N LEU A 90 1.62 -6.79 4.32
CA LEU A 90 2.31 -6.30 5.51
C LEU A 90 3.67 -7.00 5.61
N LEU A 91 4.74 -6.28 5.32
CA LEU A 91 6.11 -6.84 5.25
C LEU A 91 6.86 -6.59 6.55
N PHE A 92 7.16 -7.65 7.31
CA PHE A 92 7.83 -7.58 8.62
C PHE A 92 9.29 -8.02 8.53
N THR A 93 10.24 -7.15 8.89
CA THR A 93 11.68 -7.51 8.92
C THR A 93 12.44 -6.82 10.05
N ASP A 94 13.50 -7.45 10.53
CA ASP A 94 14.38 -6.91 11.58
C ASP A 94 15.83 -6.67 11.15
N GLY A 95 16.14 -6.92 9.88
CA GLY A 95 17.50 -7.12 9.40
C GLY A 95 17.79 -6.53 8.02
N HIS A 96 19.00 -6.81 7.55
CA HIS A 96 19.49 -6.40 6.23
C HIS A 96 19.07 -7.43 5.20
N VAL A 97 18.62 -6.97 4.02
CA VAL A 97 18.40 -7.83 2.86
C VAL A 97 19.75 -8.44 2.46
N ASN A 98 19.92 -9.74 2.67
CA ASN A 98 21.22 -10.40 2.57
C ASN A 98 21.18 -11.73 1.80
N ALA A 99 20.02 -12.10 1.25
CA ALA A 99 19.84 -13.17 0.29
C ALA A 99 18.99 -12.68 -0.90
N GLY A 100 19.15 -13.31 -2.05
CA GLY A 100 18.41 -12.95 -3.27
C GLY A 100 18.74 -11.54 -3.79
N ILE A 101 17.71 -10.80 -4.19
CA ILE A 101 17.86 -9.43 -4.71
C ILE A 101 18.05 -8.47 -3.53
N CYS A 102 19.27 -7.96 -3.37
CA CYS A 102 19.64 -7.10 -2.24
C CYS A 102 19.76 -5.61 -2.59
N LYS A 103 19.73 -5.25 -3.88
CA LYS A 103 19.79 -3.85 -4.34
C LYS A 103 18.39 -3.25 -4.36
N THR A 104 18.21 -2.10 -3.72
CA THR A 104 16.91 -1.43 -3.61
C THR A 104 16.26 -1.24 -4.97
N GLU A 105 17.01 -0.74 -5.95
CA GLU A 105 16.49 -0.42 -7.28
C GLU A 105 15.95 -1.66 -7.99
N ALA A 106 16.62 -2.81 -7.82
CA ALA A 106 16.20 -4.07 -8.41
C ALA A 106 14.96 -4.66 -7.72
N ILE A 107 14.83 -4.50 -6.39
CA ILE A 107 13.60 -4.89 -5.67
C ILE A 107 12.42 -4.03 -6.15
N ILE A 108 12.62 -2.72 -6.27
CA ILE A 108 11.59 -1.80 -6.75
C ILE A 108 11.19 -2.11 -8.20
N GLU A 109 12.14 -2.48 -9.05
CA GLU A 109 11.86 -2.87 -10.43
C GLU A 109 10.94 -4.10 -10.50
N GLU A 110 11.22 -5.14 -9.71
CA GLU A 110 10.39 -6.35 -9.65
C GLU A 110 8.99 -6.06 -9.09
N VAL A 111 8.89 -5.26 -8.02
CA VAL A 111 7.59 -4.83 -7.46
C VAL A 111 6.79 -4.05 -8.51
N THR A 112 7.41 -3.05 -9.14
CA THR A 112 6.76 -2.22 -10.17
C THR A 112 6.30 -3.05 -11.37
N LYS A 113 7.10 -4.05 -11.76
CA LYS A 113 6.75 -4.97 -12.84
C LYS A 113 5.52 -5.79 -12.47
N LYS A 114 5.47 -6.37 -11.27
CA LYS A 114 4.31 -7.12 -10.78
C LYS A 114 3.05 -6.27 -10.69
N GLU A 115 3.14 -5.05 -10.18
CA GLU A 115 2.01 -4.11 -10.13
C GLU A 115 1.46 -3.80 -11.53
N LYS A 116 2.35 -3.52 -12.50
CA LYS A 116 1.97 -3.20 -13.88
C LYS A 116 1.35 -4.38 -14.62
N GLU A 117 1.84 -5.60 -14.39
CA GLU A 117 1.40 -6.77 -15.14
C GLU A 117 -0.09 -7.04 -14.94
N ARG A 118 -0.69 -6.67 -13.80
CA ARG A 118 -2.06 -7.10 -13.45
C ARG A 118 -2.94 -6.09 -12.72
N GLN A 119 -2.55 -4.81 -12.63
CA GLN A 119 -3.32 -3.75 -11.94
C GLN A 119 -3.72 -4.17 -10.52
N LEU A 120 -2.73 -4.65 -9.75
CA LEU A 120 -2.95 -5.03 -8.36
C LEU A 120 -3.27 -3.77 -7.53
N GLY A 121 -4.55 -3.60 -7.16
CA GLY A 121 -5.00 -2.60 -6.19
C GLY A 121 -4.64 -3.02 -4.76
N CYS A 122 -3.37 -3.26 -4.48
CA CYS A 122 -2.90 -3.63 -3.15
C CYS A 122 -1.84 -2.67 -2.62
N THR A 123 -1.94 -2.33 -1.34
CA THR A 123 -0.93 -1.48 -0.68
C THR A 123 0.17 -2.33 -0.04
N ILE A 124 1.42 -1.86 -0.08
CA ILE A 124 2.55 -2.51 0.59
C ILE A 124 2.97 -1.68 1.80
N ASN A 125 2.70 -2.18 3.00
CA ASN A 125 3.12 -1.56 4.26
C ASN A 125 4.34 -2.31 4.81
N THR A 126 5.36 -1.58 5.27
CA THR A 126 6.61 -2.17 5.76
C THR A 126 6.82 -1.91 7.24
N PHE A 127 7.26 -2.93 7.98
CA PHE A 127 7.46 -2.89 9.43
C PHE A 127 8.89 -3.30 9.77
N GLY A 128 9.67 -2.33 10.25
CA GLY A 128 11.06 -2.52 10.68
C GLY A 128 11.17 -2.77 12.18
N PHE A 129 11.73 -3.91 12.60
CA PHE A 129 11.88 -4.30 14.01
C PHE A 129 13.29 -4.04 14.55
N GLY A 130 13.40 -3.05 15.43
CA GLY A 130 14.66 -2.63 16.05
C GLY A 130 15.63 -1.92 15.07
N PRO A 131 16.71 -1.31 15.56
CA PRO A 131 17.42 -0.24 14.85
C PRO A 131 18.32 -0.68 13.68
N LYS A 132 18.44 -1.99 13.39
CA LYS A 132 19.43 -2.54 12.45
C LYS A 132 18.82 -3.06 11.14
N HIS A 133 17.62 -2.63 10.78
CA HIS A 133 17.00 -3.00 9.51
C HIS A 133 17.36 -1.98 8.41
N SER A 134 17.25 -2.38 7.15
CA SER A 134 17.49 -1.49 6.01
C SER A 134 16.36 -0.46 5.83
N LEU A 135 16.41 0.64 6.60
CA LEU A 135 15.38 1.69 6.63
C LEU A 135 15.04 2.24 5.24
N ASP A 136 16.06 2.58 4.45
CA ASP A 136 15.87 3.21 3.14
C ASP A 136 15.14 2.28 2.17
N ILE A 137 15.49 0.98 2.19
CA ILE A 137 14.82 -0.05 1.37
C ILE A 137 13.34 -0.15 1.75
N LEU A 138 13.02 -0.22 3.04
CA LEU A 138 11.64 -0.38 3.50
C LEU A 138 10.76 0.84 3.20
N LYS A 139 11.33 2.05 3.33
CA LYS A 139 10.63 3.28 2.94
C LYS A 139 10.37 3.32 1.46
N GLU A 140 11.35 2.98 0.64
CA GLU A 140 11.18 3.02 -0.82
C GLU A 140 10.16 2.00 -1.30
N ILE A 141 10.16 0.78 -0.74
CA ILE A 141 9.14 -0.24 -1.02
C ILE A 141 7.75 0.26 -0.63
N ALA A 142 7.59 0.82 0.57
CA ALA A 142 6.30 1.32 1.03
C ALA A 142 5.77 2.44 0.13
N VAL A 143 6.61 3.42 -0.20
CA VAL A 143 6.25 4.53 -1.10
C VAL A 143 5.84 4.02 -2.48
N LYS A 144 6.54 3.01 -3.02
CA LYS A 144 6.22 2.44 -4.34
C LYS A 144 4.93 1.65 -4.33
N GLY A 145 4.69 0.87 -3.28
CA GLY A 145 3.44 0.14 -3.08
C GLY A 145 2.33 0.97 -2.45
N SER A 146 2.37 2.31 -2.53
CA SER A 146 1.34 3.22 -1.99
C SER A 146 0.93 2.94 -0.53
N GLY A 147 1.88 2.49 0.28
CA GLY A 147 1.69 2.21 1.72
C GLY A 147 2.62 3.02 2.59
N SER A 148 2.71 2.63 3.86
CA SER A 148 3.49 3.33 4.89
C SER A 148 4.57 2.44 5.50
N TYR A 149 5.64 3.09 5.96
CA TYR A 149 6.68 2.46 6.77
C TYR A 149 6.42 2.71 8.26
N PHE A 150 6.57 1.66 9.06
CA PHE A 150 6.41 1.69 10.51
C PHE A 150 7.65 1.13 11.21
N PHE A 151 8.09 1.81 12.26
CA PHE A 151 9.19 1.36 13.11
C PHE A 151 8.66 0.78 14.41
N ILE A 152 8.98 -0.49 14.69
CA ILE A 152 8.60 -1.19 15.92
C ILE A 152 9.84 -1.38 16.79
N GLN A 153 9.87 -0.70 17.93
CA GLN A 153 10.98 -0.79 18.88
C GLN A 153 10.65 -1.67 20.08
N ASN A 154 9.40 -1.66 20.52
CA ASN A 154 8.91 -2.38 21.69
C ASN A 154 7.40 -2.66 21.56
N LYS A 155 6.83 -3.37 22.54
CA LYS A 155 5.41 -3.76 22.55
C LYS A 155 4.47 -2.58 22.50
N ASP A 156 4.82 -1.49 23.18
CA ASP A 156 3.98 -0.29 23.28
C ASP A 156 3.80 0.39 21.91
N THR A 157 4.85 0.36 21.08
CA THR A 157 4.79 0.90 19.70
C THR A 157 4.02 0.03 18.71
N ILE A 158 3.71 -1.23 19.05
CA ILE A 158 2.95 -2.13 18.16
C ILE A 158 1.54 -1.60 17.94
N ALA A 159 0.86 -1.24 19.04
CA ALA A 159 -0.52 -0.80 18.97
C ALA A 159 -0.65 0.46 18.09
N ASP A 160 0.18 1.47 18.30
CA ASP A 160 0.13 2.72 17.53
C ASP A 160 0.43 2.51 16.05
N ALA A 161 1.52 1.81 15.73
CA ALA A 161 1.88 1.53 14.35
C ALA A 161 0.79 0.73 13.63
N PHE A 162 0.18 -0.24 14.33
CA PHE A 162 -0.84 -1.08 13.73
C PHE A 162 -2.20 -0.42 13.68
N VAL A 163 -2.58 0.40 14.65
CA VAL A 163 -3.81 1.21 14.60
C VAL A 163 -3.72 2.20 13.45
N ASN A 164 -2.54 2.80 13.21
CA ASN A 164 -2.35 3.66 12.05
C ASN A 164 -2.42 2.88 10.74
N CYS A 165 -1.77 1.72 10.64
CA CYS A 165 -1.82 0.89 9.44
C CYS A 165 -3.24 0.36 9.15
N LEU A 166 -3.88 -0.25 10.15
CA LEU A 166 -5.20 -0.86 10.01
C LEU A 166 -6.29 0.21 9.92
N GLY A 167 -6.20 1.28 10.70
CA GLY A 167 -7.07 2.45 10.58
C GLY A 167 -6.99 3.02 9.17
N GLY A 168 -5.80 3.10 8.59
CA GLY A 168 -5.63 3.48 7.19
C GLY A 168 -6.29 2.50 6.21
N LEU A 169 -6.11 1.20 6.39
CA LEU A 169 -6.74 0.17 5.52
C LEU A 169 -8.27 0.13 5.65
N LEU A 170 -8.79 0.25 6.87
CA LEU A 170 -10.24 0.19 7.16
C LEU A 170 -10.95 1.50 6.81
N SER A 171 -10.22 2.60 6.69
CA SER A 171 -10.77 3.89 6.29
C SER A 171 -10.68 4.15 4.79
N VAL A 172 -10.15 3.24 3.97
CA VAL A 172 -10.15 3.43 2.51
C VAL A 172 -11.59 3.53 2.01
N VAL A 173 -11.95 4.69 1.46
CA VAL A 173 -13.30 4.97 0.95
C VAL A 173 -13.36 4.99 -0.57
N ALA A 174 -12.23 5.28 -1.23
CA ALA A 174 -12.12 5.23 -2.68
C ALA A 174 -10.76 4.68 -3.11
N GLN A 175 -10.77 3.85 -4.16
CA GLN A 175 -9.59 3.22 -4.73
C GLN A 175 -9.36 3.63 -6.18
N ASN A 176 -8.11 3.49 -6.62
CA ASN A 176 -7.68 3.72 -8.01
C ASN A 176 -8.10 5.11 -8.55
N ILE A 177 -8.07 6.12 -7.68
CA ILE A 177 -8.52 7.47 -8.00
C ILE A 177 -7.64 8.06 -9.08
N THR A 178 -8.29 8.55 -10.11
CA THR A 178 -7.69 9.15 -11.29
C THR A 178 -8.32 10.52 -11.51
N LEU A 179 -7.53 11.59 -11.42
CA LEU A 179 -7.96 12.95 -11.67
C LEU A 179 -7.53 13.39 -13.07
N THR A 180 -8.52 13.67 -13.93
CA THR A 180 -8.30 14.32 -15.22
C THR A 180 -8.52 15.82 -15.09
N ILE A 181 -7.51 16.59 -15.47
CA ILE A 181 -7.49 18.06 -15.44
C ILE A 181 -7.40 18.54 -16.89
N GLU A 182 -8.46 19.15 -17.40
CA GLU A 182 -8.50 19.69 -18.77
C GLU A 182 -8.64 21.20 -18.74
N SER A 183 -7.83 21.92 -19.52
CA SER A 183 -7.98 23.37 -19.65
C SER A 183 -9.10 23.77 -20.61
N ASP A 184 -9.85 24.81 -20.25
CA ASP A 184 -11.02 25.27 -20.99
C ASP A 184 -10.88 26.74 -21.45
N ASN A 185 -11.72 27.18 -22.39
CA ASN A 185 -11.85 28.59 -22.81
C ASN A 185 -10.53 29.32 -23.14
N GLY A 186 -9.58 28.62 -23.77
CA GLY A 186 -8.29 29.20 -24.17
C GLY A 186 -7.29 29.38 -23.03
N VAL A 187 -7.61 28.91 -21.82
CA VAL A 187 -6.67 28.79 -20.71
C VAL A 187 -5.64 27.72 -21.04
N VAL A 188 -4.38 28.00 -20.71
CA VAL A 188 -3.27 27.06 -20.91
C VAL A 188 -2.84 26.49 -19.56
N LEU A 189 -2.90 25.17 -19.42
CA LEU A 189 -2.34 24.43 -18.29
C LEU A 189 -0.81 24.33 -18.45
N ASN A 190 -0.09 25.24 -17.80
CA ASN A 190 1.38 25.31 -17.87
C ASN A 190 2.08 24.25 -17.02
N GLY A 191 1.36 23.57 -16.11
CA GLY A 191 1.89 22.43 -15.40
C GLY A 191 1.07 22.02 -14.19
N VAL A 192 1.19 20.74 -13.84
CA VAL A 192 0.61 20.15 -12.63
C VAL A 192 1.75 19.71 -11.72
N VAL A 193 1.86 20.31 -10.54
CA VAL A 193 2.91 20.04 -9.55
C VAL A 193 2.38 19.04 -8.54
N THR A 194 2.92 17.82 -8.60
CA THR A 194 2.50 16.71 -7.74
C THR A 194 3.60 15.63 -7.72
N ALA A 195 3.68 14.90 -6.61
CA ALA A 195 4.49 13.69 -6.48
C ALA A 195 3.83 12.47 -7.16
N PHE A 196 2.53 12.55 -7.47
CA PHE A 196 1.79 11.50 -8.14
C PHE A 196 2.23 11.33 -9.59
N LYS A 197 2.07 10.09 -10.09
CA LYS A 197 2.32 9.79 -11.49
C LYS A 197 1.30 10.53 -12.34
N LYS A 198 1.78 11.27 -13.34
CA LYS A 198 0.93 12.00 -14.27
C LYS A 198 1.30 11.75 -15.73
N THR A 199 0.33 11.88 -16.62
CA THR A 199 0.50 11.82 -18.06
C THR A 199 -0.24 12.99 -18.69
N THR A 200 0.40 13.71 -19.60
CA THR A 200 -0.21 14.88 -20.26
C THR A 200 -0.36 14.59 -21.74
N ALA A 201 -1.55 14.82 -22.28
CA ALA A 201 -1.89 14.65 -23.68
C ALA A 201 -2.75 15.84 -24.12
N GLY A 202 -2.23 16.66 -25.03
CA GLY A 202 -2.93 17.87 -25.48
C GLY A 202 -3.15 18.87 -24.34
N ASN A 203 -4.41 19.25 -24.12
CA ASN A 203 -4.87 20.16 -23.07
C ASN A 203 -5.27 19.46 -21.76
N ALA A 204 -5.15 18.12 -21.70
CA ALA A 204 -5.52 17.33 -20.54
C ALA A 204 -4.29 16.73 -19.84
N THR A 205 -4.26 16.83 -18.52
CA THR A 205 -3.31 16.10 -17.65
C THR A 205 -4.09 15.11 -16.80
N ASN A 206 -3.75 13.83 -16.92
CA ASN A 206 -4.27 12.79 -16.06
C ASN A 206 -3.29 12.50 -14.91
N VAL A 207 -3.78 12.48 -13.67
CA VAL A 207 -3.02 12.23 -12.44
C VAL A 207 -3.57 10.99 -11.76
N ILE A 208 -2.71 10.00 -11.52
CA ILE A 208 -3.07 8.77 -10.80
C ILE A 208 -2.77 9.02 -9.32
N ILE A 209 -3.84 9.24 -8.54
CA ILE A 209 -3.77 9.55 -7.11
C ILE A 209 -3.63 8.27 -6.28
N GLY A 210 -4.27 7.18 -6.71
CA GLY A 210 -4.28 5.91 -5.98
C GLY A 210 -5.48 5.85 -5.03
N ASP A 211 -5.28 5.27 -3.84
CA ASP A 211 -6.37 5.08 -2.87
C ASP A 211 -6.42 6.25 -1.88
N ILE A 212 -7.61 6.56 -1.34
CA ILE A 212 -7.81 7.62 -0.34
C ILE A 212 -8.58 7.07 0.87
N GLN A 213 -8.18 7.56 2.03
CA GLN A 213 -8.79 7.26 3.32
C GLN A 213 -9.90 8.26 3.66
N SER A 214 -10.80 7.88 4.55
CA SER A 214 -11.81 8.77 5.11
C SER A 214 -11.12 9.95 5.79
N GLU A 215 -11.63 11.17 5.55
CA GLU A 215 -11.07 12.44 6.06
C GLU A 215 -9.66 12.79 5.52
N GLU A 216 -9.11 11.99 4.62
CA GLU A 216 -7.83 12.29 3.98
C GLU A 216 -8.02 13.31 2.85
N GLU A 217 -7.13 14.30 2.78
CA GLU A 217 -7.08 15.29 1.71
C GLU A 217 -5.78 15.15 0.91
N ARG A 218 -5.87 15.41 -0.41
CA ARG A 218 -4.74 15.37 -1.35
C ARG A 218 -4.76 16.62 -2.23
N ASP A 219 -3.69 17.41 -2.12
CA ASP A 219 -3.55 18.63 -2.89
C ASP A 219 -2.86 18.40 -4.23
N ILE A 220 -3.43 18.97 -5.29
CA ILE A 220 -2.84 19.00 -6.63
C ILE A 220 -2.74 20.44 -7.11
N LEU A 221 -1.52 20.95 -7.22
CA LEU A 221 -1.28 22.33 -7.61
C LEU A 221 -1.19 22.47 -9.13
N CYS A 222 -2.02 23.35 -9.70
CA CYS A 222 -2.02 23.65 -11.13
C CYS A 222 -1.47 25.06 -11.40
N ARG A 223 -0.61 25.19 -12.40
CA ARG A 223 -0.15 26.48 -12.92
C ARG A 223 -0.87 26.77 -14.22
N LEU A 224 -1.61 27.87 -14.25
CA LEU A 224 -2.42 28.28 -15.41
C LEU A 224 -1.89 29.57 -16.02
N LYS A 225 -2.06 29.71 -17.33
CA LYS A 225 -2.01 31.00 -18.03
C LYS A 225 -3.40 31.30 -18.54
N VAL A 226 -4.02 32.30 -17.95
CA VAL A 226 -5.39 32.72 -18.26
C VAL A 226 -5.33 33.84 -19.30
N PRO A 227 -6.10 33.77 -20.41
CA PRO A 227 -6.17 34.87 -21.37
C PRO A 227 -6.89 36.08 -20.77
N PRO A 228 -6.69 37.29 -21.33
CA PRO A 228 -7.49 38.45 -20.94
C PRO A 228 -8.99 38.16 -21.07
N HIS A 229 -9.77 38.50 -20.05
CA HIS A 229 -11.21 38.29 -19.99
C HIS A 229 -11.88 39.55 -19.42
N PRO A 230 -13.10 39.93 -19.86
CA PRO A 230 -13.79 41.12 -19.37
C PRO A 230 -14.01 41.10 -17.86
N ASP A 231 -13.88 42.26 -17.22
CA ASP A 231 -14.13 42.42 -15.79
C ASP A 231 -15.61 42.13 -15.46
N GLY A 232 -15.83 41.29 -14.45
CA GLY A 232 -17.18 40.95 -13.96
C GLY A 232 -17.82 39.72 -14.61
N GLU A 233 -17.19 39.10 -15.61
CA GLU A 233 -17.65 37.84 -16.20
C GLU A 233 -16.90 36.63 -15.60
N SER A 234 -17.60 35.50 -15.45
CA SER A 234 -17.02 34.26 -14.94
C SER A 234 -16.42 33.45 -16.09
N LEU A 235 -15.14 33.10 -15.97
CA LEU A 235 -14.44 32.25 -16.93
C LEU A 235 -14.23 30.84 -16.36
N GLY A 236 -14.76 29.82 -17.03
CA GLY A 236 -14.40 28.44 -16.74
C GLY A 236 -12.94 28.19 -17.09
N VAL A 237 -12.11 27.91 -16.07
CA VAL A 237 -10.65 27.76 -16.22
C VAL A 237 -10.23 26.31 -16.48
N LEU A 238 -10.83 25.39 -15.73
CA LEU A 238 -10.52 23.96 -15.77
C LEU A 238 -11.81 23.15 -15.74
N LYS A 239 -11.82 22.04 -16.46
CA LYS A 239 -12.75 20.93 -16.26
C LYS A 239 -12.02 19.84 -15.51
N LEU A 240 -12.55 19.47 -14.35
CA LEU A 240 -12.02 18.40 -13.52
C LEU A 240 -12.95 17.20 -13.62
N LYS A 241 -12.36 16.02 -13.73
CA LYS A 241 -13.10 14.76 -13.71
C LYS A 241 -12.34 13.78 -12.82
N LEU A 242 -13.02 13.27 -11.81
CA LEU A 242 -12.49 12.30 -10.86
C LEU A 242 -13.15 10.94 -11.14
N ALA A 243 -12.36 9.93 -11.46
CA ALA A 243 -12.84 8.54 -11.61
C ALA A 243 -12.23 7.67 -10.52
N TYR A 244 -13.04 6.86 -9.84
CA TYR A 244 -12.60 6.02 -8.74
C TYR A 244 -13.54 4.84 -8.50
N PHE A 245 -13.07 3.82 -7.78
CA PHE A 245 -13.91 2.76 -7.23
C PHE A 245 -14.34 3.14 -5.81
N ASN A 246 -15.64 3.33 -5.59
CA ASN A 246 -16.22 3.61 -4.28
C ASN A 246 -16.29 2.30 -3.47
N VAL A 247 -15.49 2.22 -2.40
CA VAL A 247 -15.41 1.02 -1.55
C VAL A 247 -16.68 0.83 -0.72
N ILE A 248 -17.35 1.93 -0.34
CA ILE A 248 -18.56 1.89 0.49
C ILE A 248 -19.75 1.34 -0.31
N SER A 249 -19.87 1.75 -1.58
CA SER A 249 -20.97 1.32 -2.46
C SER A 249 -20.61 0.12 -3.36
N SER A 250 -19.34 -0.30 -3.36
CA SER A 250 -18.74 -1.29 -4.27
C SER A 250 -19.06 -1.01 -5.74
N LYS A 251 -18.87 0.24 -6.19
CA LYS A 251 -19.17 0.69 -7.56
C LYS A 251 -18.09 1.60 -8.14
N GLN A 252 -17.91 1.52 -9.46
CA GLN A 252 -17.17 2.53 -10.19
C GLN A 252 -17.98 3.83 -10.27
N GLU A 253 -17.39 4.93 -9.85
CA GLU A 253 -18.00 6.26 -9.83
C GLU A 253 -17.15 7.27 -10.59
N GLU A 254 -17.80 8.32 -11.08
CA GLU A 254 -17.20 9.43 -11.80
C GLU A 254 -17.93 10.73 -11.45
N ILE A 255 -17.18 11.77 -11.12
CA ILE A 255 -17.69 13.10 -10.75
C ILE A 255 -16.94 14.18 -11.51
#